data_AF-A0AA35R2P2-F1
#
_entry.id   AF-A0AA35R2P2-F1
#
_cell.length_a   1.000
_cell.length_b   1.000
_cell.length_c   1.000
_cell.angle_alpha   90.00
_cell.angle_beta   90.00
_cell.angle_gamma   90.00
#
_symmetry.space_group_name_H-M   'P 1'
#
loop_
_entity.id
_entity.type
_entity.pdbx_description
1 polymer ?
#
loop_
_entity_poly.entity_id
_entity_poly.type
_entity_poly.pdbx_seq_one_letter_code
_entity_poly.pdbx_strand_id
1 'polypeptide(L)'
;MAAVEEADQLFRNLRDCQSKGIVIQRREDRPQVAGQQPGGAEEEGEPLMTNVEFHPMLFRQHATCPYKEFPTLSKAVDEFFSARTSQKQDIKALNVQKTAVKKLENVKRDHMKRIDELQKKQEQDRYKAQLIEYNIDLVERASTVIRSAVANAMDWGDVELLVRDAQARGDPVALAIHSLKLASNEVTLLLREPTGEVEEEEGEVEVGEVKSKKKKQLKGTKIDIDLGMSAFSNARRYYEHKKSAFKKEQKTIAASEKALKSAEKKTKQTLKDASTIAKIKKARKIHWFEKFYWFISSENFLVIGGRDQQQNEQVVKRYLTEGQTQYTPSLASVCVCVCVCGDLSVL
;
A
#
# COMPACT_ATOMS: atom_id res chain seq x y z
N MET A 1 -43.73 0.46 -28.15
CA MET A 1 -45.11 0.72 -27.67
C MET A 1 -45.31 0.16 -26.27
N ALA A 2 -45.17 -1.15 -26.05
CA ALA A 2 -45.36 -1.77 -24.72
C ALA A 2 -44.56 -1.13 -23.57
N ALA A 3 -43.26 -0.87 -23.75
CA ALA A 3 -42.45 -0.23 -22.70
C ALA A 3 -42.86 1.22 -22.37
N VAL A 4 -43.46 1.93 -23.33
CA VAL A 4 -43.94 3.30 -23.13
C VAL A 4 -45.27 3.28 -22.38
N GLU A 5 -46.16 2.36 -22.70
CA GLU A 5 -47.41 2.15 -21.96
C GLU A 5 -47.15 1.67 -20.52
N GLU A 6 -46.17 0.79 -20.33
CA GLU A 6 -45.75 0.33 -18.99
C GLU A 6 -45.16 1.48 -18.16
N ALA A 7 -44.34 2.34 -18.78
CA ALA A 7 -43.84 3.54 -18.12
C ALA A 7 -44.98 4.51 -17.74
N ASP A 8 -45.95 4.72 -18.62
CA ASP A 8 -47.10 5.60 -18.38
C ASP A 8 -47.99 5.08 -17.25
N GLN A 9 -48.18 3.76 -17.16
CA GLN A 9 -48.86 3.10 -16.03
C GLN A 9 -48.07 3.26 -14.73
N LEU A 10 -46.75 3.11 -14.75
CA LEU A 10 -45.90 3.35 -13.59
C LEU A 10 -46.01 4.80 -13.10
N PHE A 11 -45.98 5.80 -13.99
CA PHE A 11 -46.11 7.21 -13.61
C PHE A 11 -47.49 7.54 -13.01
N ARG A 12 -48.58 6.94 -13.51
CA ARG A 12 -49.91 7.11 -12.91
C ARG A 12 -49.99 6.47 -11.52
N ASN A 13 -49.46 5.26 -11.37
CA ASN A 13 -49.43 4.56 -10.09
C ASN A 13 -48.58 5.29 -9.03
N LEU A 14 -47.47 5.93 -9.44
CA LEU A 14 -46.65 6.78 -8.56
C LEU A 14 -47.38 8.06 -8.10
N ARG A 15 -48.37 8.52 -8.85
CA ARG A 15 -49.15 9.73 -8.53
C ARG A 15 -50.26 9.45 -7.52
N ASP A 16 -50.90 8.29 -7.63
CA ASP A 16 -52.09 7.95 -6.86
C ASP A 16 -51.81 7.06 -5.63
N CYS A 17 -50.67 6.36 -5.59
CA CYS A 17 -50.27 5.48 -4.49
C CYS A 17 -48.95 5.91 -3.84
N GLN A 18 -48.81 5.73 -2.53
CA GLN A 18 -47.51 5.91 -1.86
C GLN A 18 -46.49 4.89 -2.39
N SER A 19 -45.50 5.38 -3.13
CA SER A 19 -44.42 4.56 -3.65
C SER A 19 -43.47 4.12 -2.53
N LYS A 20 -43.07 2.85 -2.56
CA LYS A 20 -41.97 2.36 -1.72
C LYS A 20 -40.69 3.16 -2.01
N GLY A 21 -39.78 3.18 -1.06
CA GLY A 21 -38.46 3.79 -1.22
C GLY A 21 -37.39 2.72 -1.16
N ILE A 22 -36.41 2.74 -2.05
CA ILE A 22 -35.30 1.79 -2.04
C ILE A 22 -34.00 2.57 -2.01
N VAL A 23 -33.13 2.24 -1.06
CA VAL A 23 -31.78 2.81 -0.96
C VAL A 23 -30.78 1.75 -1.38
N ILE A 24 -30.05 2.01 -2.46
CA ILE A 24 -28.97 1.16 -2.96
C ILE A 24 -27.74 1.38 -2.08
N GLN A 25 -27.11 0.30 -1.65
CA GLN A 25 -25.94 0.31 -0.80
C GLN A 25 -24.73 -0.27 -1.54
N ARG A 26 -23.54 0.16 -1.14
CA ARG A 26 -22.26 -0.38 -1.57
C ARG A 26 -21.56 -1.01 -0.38
N ARG A 27 -21.04 -2.21 -0.60
CA ARG A 27 -20.23 -2.94 0.37
C ARG A 27 -18.78 -2.46 0.29
N GLU A 28 -18.24 -1.98 1.39
CA GLU A 28 -16.81 -1.70 1.54
C GLU A 28 -16.19 -2.61 2.61
N ASP A 29 -15.27 -3.47 2.20
CA ASP A 29 -14.60 -4.36 3.14
C ASP A 29 -13.54 -3.60 3.95
N ARG A 30 -13.56 -3.85 5.26
CA ARG A 30 -12.56 -3.30 6.18
C ARG A 30 -11.25 -4.08 6.01
N PRO A 31 -10.09 -3.40 5.87
CA PRO A 31 -8.82 -4.09 5.76
C PRO A 31 -8.53 -4.87 7.05
N GLN A 32 -8.40 -6.20 6.94
CA GLN A 32 -8.00 -7.07 8.04
C GLN A 32 -6.48 -7.13 8.13
N VAL A 33 -5.94 -7.07 9.35
CA VAL A 33 -4.51 -7.30 9.60
C VAL A 33 -4.36 -8.72 10.15
N ALA A 34 -3.59 -9.56 9.46
CA ALA A 34 -3.27 -10.91 9.92
C ALA A 34 -2.64 -10.86 11.33
N GLY A 35 -3.27 -11.53 12.31
CA GLY A 35 -2.81 -11.58 13.70
C GLY A 35 -3.74 -10.98 14.76
N GLN A 36 -5.00 -10.65 14.42
CA GLN A 36 -6.03 -10.43 15.45
C GLN A 36 -6.45 -11.78 16.05
N GLN A 37 -6.04 -12.05 17.29
CA GLN A 37 -6.76 -12.98 18.14
C GLN A 37 -8.15 -12.38 18.46
N PRO A 38 -9.23 -13.18 18.42
CA PRO A 38 -10.59 -12.74 18.66
C PRO A 38 -10.79 -12.48 20.16
N GLY A 39 -10.32 -11.32 20.64
CA GLY A 39 -10.54 -10.83 21.99
C GLY A 39 -11.62 -9.76 21.99
N GLY A 40 -12.87 -10.19 22.07
CA GLY A 40 -14.07 -9.34 22.09
C GLY A 40 -15.10 -9.86 21.11
N ALA A 41 -15.95 -10.77 21.58
CA ALA A 41 -17.20 -11.10 20.90
C ALA A 41 -18.03 -9.82 20.75
N GLU A 42 -18.76 -9.73 19.63
CA GLU A 42 -19.58 -8.60 19.14
C GLU A 42 -18.85 -7.65 18.17
N GLU A 43 -19.30 -7.68 16.91
CA GLU A 43 -18.72 -7.07 15.69
C GLU A 43 -17.62 -7.91 14.99
N GLU A 44 -17.94 -9.16 14.67
CA GLU A 44 -17.38 -9.79 13.47
C GLU A 44 -17.62 -8.86 12.28
N GLY A 45 -16.54 -8.32 11.70
CA GLY A 45 -16.35 -8.09 10.26
C GLY A 45 -17.52 -7.64 9.37
N GLU A 46 -18.54 -6.95 9.87
CA GLU A 46 -19.61 -6.47 9.00
C GLU A 46 -19.03 -5.46 8.01
N PRO A 47 -19.20 -5.69 6.70
CA PRO A 47 -18.70 -4.76 5.72
C PRO A 47 -19.40 -3.41 5.92
N LEU A 48 -18.65 -2.33 5.73
CA LEU A 48 -19.23 -1.00 5.81
C LEU A 48 -20.20 -0.82 4.64
N MET A 49 -21.49 -0.69 4.94
CA MET A 49 -22.53 -0.43 3.94
C MET A 49 -22.70 1.07 3.77
N THR A 50 -22.40 1.60 2.58
CA THR A 50 -22.55 3.02 2.26
C THR A 50 -23.71 3.20 1.29
N ASN A 51 -24.60 4.16 1.56
CA ASN A 51 -25.74 4.44 0.70
C ASN A 51 -25.23 5.23 -0.51
N VAL A 52 -25.59 4.79 -1.71
CA VAL A 52 -25.13 5.39 -2.97
C VAL A 52 -26.24 6.20 -3.61
N GLU A 53 -27.39 5.56 -3.81
CA GLU A 53 -28.52 6.11 -4.55
C GLU A 53 -29.84 5.70 -3.90
N PHE A 54 -30.91 6.46 -4.14
CA PHE A 54 -32.26 6.10 -3.72
C PHE A 54 -33.21 6.18 -4.91
N HIS A 55 -34.17 5.26 -4.97
CA HIS A 55 -35.12 5.13 -6.08
C HIS A 55 -36.52 4.78 -5.56
N PRO A 56 -37.60 5.17 -6.27
CA PRO A 56 -38.98 4.78 -5.93
C PRO A 56 -39.27 3.28 -6.14
N MET A 57 -38.41 2.58 -6.88
CA MET A 57 -38.52 1.14 -7.15
C MET A 57 -37.15 0.54 -7.48
N LEU A 58 -37.02 -0.78 -7.42
CA LEU A 58 -35.74 -1.45 -7.65
C LEU A 58 -35.50 -1.53 -9.16
N PHE A 59 -34.55 -0.75 -9.67
CA PHE A 59 -34.17 -0.85 -11.06
C PHE A 59 -33.38 -2.13 -11.33
N ARG A 60 -33.62 -2.72 -12.50
CA ARG A 60 -33.00 -3.99 -12.91
C ARG A 60 -31.46 -3.94 -12.92
N GLN A 61 -30.88 -2.76 -13.16
CA GLN A 61 -29.43 -2.53 -13.10
C GLN A 61 -28.82 -2.68 -11.70
N HIS A 62 -29.62 -2.52 -10.64
CA HIS A 62 -29.19 -2.64 -9.25
C HIS A 62 -29.68 -3.93 -8.58
N ALA A 63 -30.25 -4.87 -9.34
CA ALA A 63 -30.78 -6.12 -8.80
C ALA A 63 -29.71 -6.99 -8.11
N THR A 64 -28.43 -6.84 -8.50
CA THR A 64 -27.29 -7.55 -7.92
C THR A 64 -26.62 -6.78 -6.77
N CYS A 65 -27.00 -5.53 -6.54
CA CYS A 65 -26.45 -4.69 -5.48
C CYS A 65 -27.21 -4.92 -4.16
N PRO A 66 -26.57 -4.78 -2.99
CA PRO A 66 -27.29 -4.78 -1.74
C PRO A 66 -28.15 -3.51 -1.64
N TYR A 67 -29.39 -3.64 -1.15
CA TYR A 67 -30.33 -2.54 -1.02
C TYR A 67 -31.16 -2.65 0.26
N LYS A 68 -31.72 -1.52 0.71
CA LYS A 68 -32.63 -1.42 1.85
C LYS A 68 -33.97 -0.85 1.40
N GLU A 69 -35.06 -1.56 1.68
CA GLU A 69 -36.43 -1.14 1.35
C GLU A 69 -37.09 -0.35 2.49
N PHE A 70 -37.89 0.64 2.11
CA PHE A 70 -38.64 1.53 2.99
C PHE A 70 -40.09 1.64 2.52
N PRO A 71 -41.04 1.86 3.45
CA PRO A 71 -42.46 1.96 3.14
C PRO A 71 -42.80 3.15 2.23
N THR A 72 -42.07 4.26 2.33
CA THR A 72 -42.28 5.46 1.50
C THR A 72 -40.98 5.98 0.94
N LEU A 73 -41.03 6.61 -0.23
CA LEU A 73 -39.88 7.31 -0.82
C LEU A 73 -39.33 8.39 0.10
N SER A 74 -40.19 9.19 0.74
CA SER A 74 -39.76 10.24 1.67
C SER A 74 -38.92 9.68 2.82
N LYS A 75 -39.31 8.52 3.39
CA LYS A 75 -38.54 7.88 4.46
C LYS A 75 -37.17 7.36 3.97
N ALA A 76 -37.09 6.88 2.73
CA ALA A 76 -35.81 6.50 2.12
C ALA A 76 -34.90 7.71 1.88
N VAL A 77 -35.46 8.84 1.45
CA VAL A 77 -34.74 10.10 1.26
C VAL A 77 -34.21 10.63 2.59
N ASP A 78 -35.05 10.65 3.64
CA ASP A 78 -34.66 11.09 4.98
C ASP A 78 -33.53 10.23 5.56
N GLU A 79 -33.62 8.90 5.43
CA GLU A 79 -32.53 7.98 5.82
C GLU A 79 -31.25 8.26 5.01
N PHE A 80 -31.38 8.46 3.69
CA PHE A 80 -30.22 8.69 2.82
C PHE A 80 -29.45 9.95 3.23
N PHE A 81 -30.15 11.07 3.40
CA PHE A 81 -29.51 12.33 3.76
C PHE A 81 -29.07 12.39 5.22
N SER A 82 -29.79 11.74 6.14
CA SER A 82 -29.36 11.64 7.54
C SER A 82 -28.08 10.78 7.69
N ALA A 83 -27.94 9.70 6.91
CA ALA A 83 -26.76 8.83 6.96
C ALA A 83 -25.52 9.41 6.24
N ARG A 84 -25.69 10.38 5.32
CA ARG A 84 -24.61 10.90 4.44
C ARG A 84 -23.40 11.44 5.21
N THR A 85 -23.63 12.10 6.33
CA THR A 85 -22.55 12.67 7.16
C THR A 85 -21.77 11.58 7.90
N SER A 86 -22.47 10.59 8.48
CA SER A 86 -21.85 9.43 9.13
C SER A 86 -21.05 8.60 8.12
N GLN A 87 -21.62 8.28 6.96
CA GLN A 87 -20.96 7.49 5.92
C GLN A 87 -19.69 8.18 5.40
N LYS A 88 -19.71 9.50 5.25
CA LYS A 88 -18.50 10.27 4.88
C LYS A 88 -17.40 10.15 5.93
N GLN A 89 -17.75 10.06 7.22
CA GLN A 89 -16.77 9.85 8.30
C GLN A 89 -16.25 8.42 8.30
N ASP A 90 -17.13 7.43 8.10
CA ASP A 90 -16.76 6.01 8.05
C ASP A 90 -15.83 5.73 6.86
N ILE A 91 -16.11 6.27 5.67
CA ILE A 91 -15.24 6.17 4.48
C ILE A 91 -13.87 6.81 4.77
N LYS A 92 -13.84 7.97 5.45
CA LYS A 92 -12.57 8.61 5.83
C LYS A 92 -11.76 7.74 6.79
N ALA A 93 -12.41 7.16 7.81
CA ALA A 93 -11.76 6.25 8.75
C ALA A 93 -11.24 5.01 8.02
N LEU A 94 -12.03 4.42 7.13
CA LEU A 94 -11.68 3.26 6.32
C LEU A 94 -10.49 3.56 5.39
N ASN A 95 -10.45 4.74 4.76
CA ASN A 95 -9.31 5.17 3.94
C ASN A 95 -8.03 5.34 4.77
N VAL A 96 -8.13 5.90 5.98
CA VAL A 96 -6.98 5.96 6.91
C VAL A 96 -6.49 4.55 7.23
N GLN A 97 -7.39 3.61 7.52
CA GLN A 97 -7.03 2.21 7.78
C GLN A 97 -6.35 1.56 6.57
N LYS A 98 -6.93 1.70 5.36
CA LYS A 98 -6.35 1.18 4.10
C LYS A 98 -4.95 1.75 3.84
N THR A 99 -4.77 3.06 4.02
CA THR A 99 -3.46 3.69 3.80
C THR A 99 -2.42 3.23 4.81
N ALA A 100 -2.81 2.99 6.07
CA ALA A 100 -1.91 2.46 7.10
C ALA A 100 -1.44 1.04 6.76
N VAL A 101 -2.35 0.15 6.34
CA VAL A 101 -2.01 -1.22 5.93
C VAL A 101 -1.13 -1.21 4.67
N LYS A 102 -1.46 -0.41 3.66
CA LYS A 102 -0.64 -0.29 2.44
C LYS A 102 0.78 0.20 2.73
N LYS A 103 0.95 1.11 3.71
CA LYS A 103 2.28 1.55 4.16
C LYS A 103 3.07 0.39 4.77
N LEU A 104 2.45 -0.43 5.62
CA LEU A 104 3.08 -1.60 6.21
C LEU A 104 3.53 -2.61 5.14
N GLU A 105 2.66 -2.90 4.17
CA GLU A 105 2.98 -3.81 3.05
C GLU A 105 4.13 -3.30 2.19
N ASN A 106 4.16 -1.99 1.92
CA ASN A 106 5.28 -1.38 1.18
C ASN A 106 6.60 -1.56 1.93
N VAL A 107 6.62 -1.29 3.24
CA VAL A 107 7.82 -1.50 4.07
C VAL A 107 8.27 -2.97 4.05
N LYS A 108 7.33 -3.92 4.18
CA LYS A 108 7.63 -5.36 4.09
C LYS A 108 8.23 -5.74 2.74
N ARG A 109 7.63 -5.26 1.64
CA ARG A 109 8.10 -5.52 0.28
C ARG A 109 9.50 -4.96 0.04
N ASP A 110 9.77 -3.75 0.53
CA ASP A 110 11.08 -3.11 0.37
C ASP A 110 12.17 -3.84 1.14
N HIS A 111 11.89 -4.31 2.35
CA HIS A 111 12.83 -5.16 3.10
C HIS A 111 13.08 -6.51 2.42
N MET A 112 12.02 -7.15 1.92
CA MET A 112 12.15 -8.43 1.20
C MET A 112 12.98 -8.29 -0.08
N LYS A 113 12.75 -7.22 -0.86
CA LYS A 113 13.55 -6.92 -2.06
C LYS A 113 15.03 -6.73 -1.75
N ARG A 114 15.36 -5.99 -0.69
CA ARG A 114 16.77 -5.78 -0.27
C ARG A 114 17.45 -7.09 0.13
N ILE A 115 16.73 -7.99 0.78
CA ILE A 115 17.26 -9.32 1.15
C ILE A 115 17.47 -10.16 -0.10
N ASP A 116 16.49 -10.21 -1.02
CA ASP A 116 16.58 -10.91 -2.31
C ASP A 116 17.76 -10.41 -3.16
N GLU A 117 17.97 -9.09 -3.24
CA GLU A 117 19.12 -8.49 -3.93
C GLU A 117 20.46 -8.93 -3.33
N LEU A 118 20.54 -9.02 -1.99
CA LEU A 118 21.74 -9.50 -1.29
C LEU A 118 21.97 -10.99 -1.51
N GLN A 119 20.92 -11.81 -1.59
CA GLN A 119 20.99 -13.24 -1.89
C GLN A 119 21.44 -13.48 -3.34
N LYS A 120 20.79 -12.82 -4.30
CA LYS A 120 21.19 -12.85 -5.71
C LYS A 120 22.65 -12.44 -5.90
N LYS A 121 23.11 -11.41 -5.18
CA LYS A 121 24.52 -11.02 -5.21
C LYS A 121 25.46 -12.11 -4.69
N GLN A 122 25.08 -12.81 -3.61
CA GLN A 122 25.88 -13.92 -3.08
C GLN A 122 25.96 -15.09 -4.07
N GLU A 123 24.86 -15.43 -4.73
CA GLU A 123 24.82 -16.47 -5.75
C GLU A 123 25.67 -16.09 -6.97
N GLN A 124 25.55 -14.85 -7.43
CA GLN A 124 26.38 -14.33 -8.52
C GLN A 124 27.88 -14.35 -8.17
N ASP A 125 28.26 -13.88 -6.98
CA ASP A 125 29.67 -13.88 -6.54
C ASP A 125 30.20 -15.31 -6.39
N ARG A 126 29.38 -16.24 -5.88
CA ARG A 126 29.73 -17.67 -5.81
C ARG A 126 29.94 -18.25 -7.21
N TYR A 127 29.00 -18.02 -8.12
CA TYR A 127 29.05 -18.56 -9.48
C TYR A 127 30.26 -18.02 -10.24
N LYS A 128 30.55 -16.72 -10.12
CA LYS A 128 31.77 -16.12 -10.68
C LYS A 128 33.05 -16.74 -10.13
N ALA A 129 33.12 -16.96 -8.82
CA ALA A 129 34.28 -17.59 -8.20
C ALA A 129 34.51 -19.02 -8.73
N GLN A 130 33.44 -19.82 -8.84
CA GLN A 130 33.49 -21.17 -9.40
C GLN A 130 33.96 -21.17 -10.86
N LEU A 131 33.45 -20.25 -11.68
CA LEU A 131 33.89 -20.11 -13.07
C LEU A 131 35.37 -19.75 -13.20
N ILE A 132 35.93 -18.96 -12.28
CA ILE A 132 37.36 -18.68 -12.25
C ILE A 132 38.14 -19.95 -11.88
N GLU A 133 37.67 -20.73 -10.90
CA GLU A 133 38.31 -21.98 -10.49
C GLU A 133 38.31 -23.01 -11.62
N TYR A 134 37.23 -23.13 -12.39
CA TYR A 134 37.16 -24.03 -13.54
C TYR A 134 38.09 -23.63 -14.69
N ASN A 135 38.34 -22.34 -14.89
CA ASN A 135 39.11 -21.81 -16.02
C ASN A 135 40.46 -21.22 -15.58
N ILE A 136 41.05 -21.74 -14.52
CA ILE A 136 42.16 -21.09 -13.84
C ILE A 136 43.38 -20.86 -14.74
N ASP A 137 43.71 -21.85 -15.57
CA ASP A 137 44.83 -21.77 -16.51
C ASP A 137 44.60 -20.73 -17.60
N LEU A 138 43.34 -20.59 -18.05
CA LEU A 138 42.96 -19.61 -19.06
C LEU A 138 43.10 -18.19 -18.52
N VAL A 139 42.63 -17.97 -17.28
CA VAL A 139 42.70 -16.68 -16.60
C VAL A 139 44.16 -16.26 -16.34
N GLU A 140 44.99 -17.19 -15.87
CA GLU A 140 46.41 -16.90 -15.60
C GLU A 140 47.19 -16.62 -16.89
N ARG A 141 46.96 -17.41 -17.96
CA ARG A 141 47.56 -17.13 -19.28
C ARG A 141 47.16 -15.76 -19.81
N ALA A 142 45.87 -15.41 -19.76
CA ALA A 142 45.39 -14.10 -20.19
C ALA A 142 46.03 -12.98 -19.39
N SER A 143 46.13 -13.15 -18.06
CA SER A 143 46.75 -12.16 -17.17
C SER A 143 48.24 -11.99 -17.48
N THR A 144 48.97 -13.07 -17.73
CA THR A 144 50.39 -13.00 -18.09
C THR A 144 50.63 -12.31 -19.44
N VAL A 145 49.80 -12.58 -20.45
CA VAL A 145 49.89 -11.92 -21.77
C VAL A 145 49.66 -10.42 -21.66
N ILE A 146 48.66 -10.00 -20.87
CA ILE A 146 48.38 -8.57 -20.69
C ILE A 146 49.48 -7.91 -19.85
N ARG A 147 49.92 -8.56 -18.76
CA ARG A 147 51.03 -8.04 -17.92
C ARG A 147 52.32 -7.87 -18.72
N SER A 148 52.65 -8.81 -19.62
CA SER A 148 53.86 -8.69 -20.44
C SER A 148 53.76 -7.57 -21.47
N ALA A 149 52.59 -7.35 -22.06
CA ALA A 149 52.34 -6.22 -22.95
C ALA A 149 52.50 -4.87 -22.21
N VAL A 150 51.97 -4.77 -20.98
CA VAL A 150 52.12 -3.59 -20.12
C VAL A 150 53.58 -3.40 -19.70
N ALA A 151 54.30 -4.47 -19.37
CA ALA A 151 55.71 -4.41 -19.00
C ALA A 151 56.60 -3.92 -20.15
N ASN A 152 56.20 -4.16 -21.41
CA ASN A 152 56.85 -3.65 -22.61
C ASN A 152 56.48 -2.19 -22.94
N ALA A 153 55.78 -1.50 -22.03
CA ALA A 153 55.33 -0.12 -22.20
C ALA A 153 54.46 0.12 -23.46
N MET A 154 53.70 -0.90 -23.89
CA MET A 154 52.68 -0.71 -24.93
C MET A 154 51.53 0.13 -24.38
N ASP A 155 51.03 1.05 -25.20
CA ASP A 155 49.80 1.77 -24.89
C ASP A 155 48.59 0.82 -24.98
N TRP A 156 47.55 1.12 -24.21
CA TRP A 156 46.37 0.28 -24.13
C TRP A 156 45.58 0.20 -25.43
N GLY A 157 45.63 1.23 -26.28
CA GLY A 157 45.10 1.17 -27.64
C GLY A 157 45.81 0.11 -28.47
N ASP A 158 47.13 0.01 -28.34
CA ASP A 158 47.94 -1.00 -29.04
C ASP A 158 47.69 -2.40 -28.48
N VAL A 159 47.51 -2.53 -27.15
CA VAL A 159 47.14 -3.80 -26.51
C VAL A 159 45.77 -4.29 -27.00
N GLU A 160 44.78 -3.39 -27.14
CA GLU A 160 43.47 -3.76 -27.67
C GLU A 160 43.56 -4.20 -29.14
N LEU A 161 44.33 -3.49 -29.98
CA LEU A 161 44.58 -3.89 -31.36
C LEU A 161 45.27 -5.25 -31.45
N LEU A 162 46.26 -5.51 -30.60
CA LEU A 162 46.96 -6.79 -30.53
C LEU A 162 46.02 -7.94 -30.12
N VAL A 163 45.15 -7.70 -29.14
CA VAL A 163 44.12 -8.67 -28.73
C VAL A 163 43.15 -8.93 -29.89
N ARG A 164 42.73 -7.91 -30.64
CA ARG A 164 41.84 -8.07 -31.80
C ARG A 164 42.48 -8.87 -32.92
N ASP A 165 43.75 -8.65 -33.22
CA ASP A 165 44.50 -9.43 -34.21
C ASP A 165 44.71 -10.88 -33.74
N ALA A 166 45.01 -11.10 -32.46
CA ALA A 166 45.07 -12.44 -31.86
C ALA A 166 43.70 -13.17 -31.89
N GLN A 167 42.60 -12.43 -31.70
CA GLN A 167 41.24 -12.97 -31.84
C GLN A 167 40.93 -13.36 -33.29
N ALA A 168 41.36 -12.55 -34.28
CA ALA A 168 41.19 -12.86 -35.69
C ALA A 168 41.96 -14.12 -36.11
N ARG A 169 43.12 -14.35 -35.49
CA ARG A 169 43.92 -15.58 -35.64
C ARG A 169 43.35 -16.79 -34.90
N GLY A 170 42.33 -16.60 -34.06
CA GLY A 170 41.63 -17.69 -33.37
C GLY A 170 42.33 -18.20 -32.12
N ASP A 171 43.18 -17.39 -31.47
CA ASP A 171 43.81 -17.78 -30.20
C ASP A 171 42.74 -17.97 -29.09
N PRO A 172 42.68 -19.14 -28.43
CA PRO A 172 41.71 -19.41 -27.37
C PRO A 172 41.78 -18.42 -26.20
N VAL A 173 42.97 -17.88 -25.86
CA VAL A 173 43.13 -16.91 -24.77
C VAL A 173 42.57 -15.56 -25.18
N ALA A 174 42.89 -15.10 -26.40
CA ALA A 174 42.40 -13.83 -26.92
C ALA A 174 40.87 -13.83 -27.10
N LEU A 175 40.28 -14.96 -27.52
CA LEU A 175 38.84 -15.13 -27.64
C LEU A 175 38.10 -15.05 -26.30
N ALA A 176 38.78 -15.32 -25.19
CA ALA A 176 38.21 -15.17 -23.86
C ALA A 176 38.22 -13.71 -23.37
N ILE A 177 39.04 -12.83 -23.95
CA ILE A 177 39.11 -11.43 -23.54
C ILE A 177 37.95 -10.65 -24.18
N HIS A 178 37.05 -10.11 -23.36
CA HIS A 178 35.92 -9.31 -23.84
C HIS A 178 36.27 -7.82 -23.95
N SER A 179 36.76 -7.24 -22.86
CA SER A 179 37.09 -5.81 -22.76
C SER A 179 38.17 -5.56 -21.70
N LEU A 180 39.00 -4.55 -21.92
CA LEU A 180 40.04 -4.10 -20.99
C LEU A 180 39.53 -2.86 -20.22
N LYS A 181 39.56 -2.89 -18.89
CA LYS A 181 39.13 -1.77 -18.02
C LYS A 181 40.36 -1.09 -17.42
N LEU A 182 40.85 -0.10 -18.17
CA LEU A 182 42.07 0.66 -17.87
C LEU A 182 42.07 1.32 -16.49
N ALA A 183 40.98 2.00 -16.12
CA ALA A 183 40.93 2.81 -14.91
C ALA A 183 40.99 1.98 -13.61
N SER A 184 40.60 0.70 -13.66
CA SER A 184 40.55 -0.17 -12.49
C SER A 184 41.62 -1.27 -12.50
N ASN A 185 42.52 -1.31 -13.51
CA ASN A 185 43.49 -2.40 -13.70
C ASN A 185 42.82 -3.79 -13.79
N GLU A 186 41.63 -3.84 -14.39
CA GLU A 186 40.83 -5.06 -14.52
C GLU A 186 40.65 -5.46 -16.00
N VAL A 187 40.60 -6.76 -16.26
CA VAL A 187 40.21 -7.32 -17.56
C VAL A 187 38.89 -8.08 -17.41
N THR A 188 37.95 -7.82 -18.30
CA THR A 188 36.71 -8.59 -18.37
C THR A 188 36.92 -9.81 -19.26
N LEU A 189 36.91 -11.00 -18.67
CA LEU A 189 37.01 -12.28 -19.36
C LEU A 189 35.62 -12.92 -19.52
N LEU A 190 35.44 -13.62 -20.64
CA LEU A 190 34.28 -14.43 -20.94
C LEU A 190 34.59 -15.89 -20.57
N LEU A 191 34.23 -16.28 -19.34
CA LEU A 191 34.49 -17.62 -18.81
C LEU A 191 33.29 -18.55 -19.04
N ARG A 192 33.56 -19.83 -19.24
CA ARG A 192 32.56 -20.86 -19.57
C ARG A 192 32.68 -22.04 -18.62
N GLU A 193 31.57 -22.71 -18.36
CA GLU A 193 31.60 -23.92 -17.56
C GLU A 193 32.07 -25.11 -18.41
N PRO A 194 32.97 -25.98 -17.91
CA PRO A 194 33.48 -27.14 -18.66
C PRO A 194 32.38 -28.13 -19.07
N THR A 195 31.31 -28.20 -18.29
CA THR A 195 30.20 -29.16 -18.42
C THR A 195 28.90 -28.54 -18.89
N GLY A 196 28.90 -27.27 -19.32
CA GLY A 196 27.68 -26.55 -19.65
C GLY A 196 26.82 -27.29 -20.68
N GLU A 197 25.72 -27.88 -20.20
CA GLU A 197 24.63 -28.32 -21.07
C GLU A 197 24.24 -27.12 -21.92
N VAL A 198 24.11 -27.36 -23.22
CA VAL A 198 23.69 -26.33 -24.17
C VAL A 198 22.22 -26.08 -23.89
N GLU A 199 21.90 -25.18 -22.94
CA GLU A 199 20.52 -24.75 -22.76
C GLU A 199 20.06 -24.13 -24.07
N GLU A 200 19.17 -24.84 -24.76
CA GLU A 200 18.49 -24.35 -25.94
C GLU A 200 17.51 -23.27 -25.51
N GLU A 201 17.96 -22.02 -25.48
CA GLU A 201 17.04 -20.90 -25.60
C GLU A 201 16.39 -21.02 -26.99
N GLU A 202 15.17 -21.57 -27.04
CA GLU A 202 14.25 -21.46 -28.17
C GLU A 202 13.88 -19.98 -28.36
N GLY A 203 14.77 -19.25 -28.99
CA GLY A 203 14.45 -17.97 -29.60
C GLY A 203 13.80 -18.22 -30.95
N GLU A 204 12.47 -18.15 -31.01
CA GLU A 204 11.76 -17.96 -32.26
C GLU A 204 12.29 -16.68 -32.93
N VAL A 205 12.94 -16.83 -34.09
CA VAL A 205 13.25 -15.72 -34.98
C VAL A 205 12.58 -16.04 -36.30
N GLU A 206 11.52 -15.29 -36.62
CA GLU A 206 10.87 -15.32 -37.92
C GLU A 206 11.87 -15.07 -39.05
N VAL A 207 11.67 -15.85 -40.11
CA VAL A 207 12.59 -16.03 -41.23
C VAL A 207 12.54 -14.82 -42.17
N GLY A 208 13.69 -14.18 -42.36
CA GLY A 208 14.00 -13.29 -43.48
C GLY A 208 15.43 -13.54 -43.93
N GLU A 209 15.59 -14.02 -45.16
CA GLU A 209 16.77 -14.61 -45.78
C GLU A 209 18.07 -13.80 -45.66
N VAL A 210 19.16 -14.42 -45.16
CA VAL A 210 20.51 -14.54 -45.78
C VAL A 210 21.36 -15.45 -44.87
N LYS A 211 21.87 -16.55 -45.43
CA LYS A 211 22.65 -17.58 -44.72
C LYS A 211 24.11 -17.15 -44.47
N SER A 212 24.36 -16.66 -43.26
CA SER A 212 25.69 -16.70 -42.63
C SER A 212 25.63 -17.71 -41.48
N LYS A 213 26.46 -18.78 -41.52
CA LYS A 213 26.55 -19.80 -40.46
C LYS A 213 26.86 -19.14 -39.11
N LYS A 214 25.82 -18.83 -38.32
CA LYS A 214 25.95 -18.28 -36.97
C LYS A 214 26.47 -19.42 -36.07
N LYS A 215 27.77 -19.42 -35.74
CA LYS A 215 28.35 -20.30 -34.72
C LYS A 215 27.47 -20.19 -33.46
N LYS A 216 26.83 -21.29 -33.04
CA LYS A 216 26.04 -21.42 -31.79
C LYS A 216 26.97 -21.01 -30.64
N GLN A 217 26.92 -19.74 -30.22
CA GLN A 217 27.81 -19.22 -29.18
C GLN A 217 27.33 -19.76 -27.85
N LEU A 218 28.13 -20.63 -27.22
CA LEU A 218 27.92 -21.02 -25.83
C LEU A 218 27.91 -19.77 -24.95
N LYS A 219 26.89 -19.65 -24.09
CA LYS A 219 26.63 -18.51 -23.21
C LYS A 219 27.76 -18.40 -22.17
N GLY A 220 28.77 -17.59 -22.47
CA GLY A 220 29.84 -17.28 -21.53
C GLY A 220 29.42 -16.19 -20.54
N THR A 221 29.90 -16.27 -19.30
CA THR A 221 29.67 -15.23 -18.29
C THR A 221 30.83 -14.24 -18.29
N LYS A 222 30.50 -12.94 -18.29
CA LYS A 222 31.50 -11.87 -18.22
C LYS A 222 31.94 -11.66 -16.76
N ILE A 223 33.22 -11.80 -16.50
CA ILE A 223 33.82 -11.72 -15.16
C ILE A 223 35.01 -10.79 -15.20
N ASP A 224 35.04 -9.84 -14.27
CA ASP A 224 36.15 -8.91 -14.12
C ASP A 224 37.25 -9.56 -13.26
N ILE A 225 38.47 -9.55 -13.78
CA ILE A 225 39.66 -10.12 -13.17
C ILE A 225 40.67 -9.01 -12.98
N ASP A 226 41.20 -8.87 -11.77
CA ASP A 226 42.26 -7.92 -11.46
C ASP A 226 43.60 -8.45 -11.96
N LEU A 227 44.28 -7.66 -12.80
CA LEU A 227 45.57 -8.02 -13.37
C LEU A 227 46.68 -7.98 -12.31
N GLY A 228 46.51 -7.29 -11.20
CA GLY A 228 47.48 -7.22 -10.11
C GLY A 228 47.54 -8.49 -9.24
N MET A 229 46.60 -9.42 -9.40
CA MET A 229 46.46 -10.60 -8.55
C MET A 229 46.49 -11.91 -9.34
N SER A 230 46.88 -13.01 -8.70
CA SER A 230 46.77 -14.34 -9.30
C SER A 230 45.31 -14.76 -9.53
N ALA A 231 45.07 -15.71 -10.42
CA ALA A 231 43.73 -16.23 -10.70
C ALA A 231 43.05 -16.79 -9.42
N PHE A 232 43.79 -17.51 -8.57
CA PHE A 232 43.30 -17.98 -7.26
C PHE A 232 42.92 -16.83 -6.31
N SER A 233 43.72 -15.76 -6.28
CA SER A 233 43.43 -14.61 -5.43
C SER A 233 42.18 -13.85 -5.91
N ASN A 234 41.99 -13.76 -7.22
CA ASN A 234 40.77 -13.23 -7.82
C ASN A 234 39.53 -14.06 -7.43
N ALA A 235 39.60 -15.39 -7.52
CA ALA A 235 38.51 -16.27 -7.06
C ALA A 235 38.20 -16.06 -5.57
N ARG A 236 39.25 -15.99 -4.74
CA ARG A 236 39.12 -15.71 -3.30
C ARG A 236 38.45 -14.37 -3.02
N ARG A 237 38.77 -13.31 -3.77
CA ARG A 237 38.12 -11.99 -3.63
C ARG A 237 36.60 -12.09 -3.83
N TYR A 238 36.14 -12.86 -4.82
CA TYR A 238 34.70 -13.11 -5.00
C TYR A 238 34.07 -13.91 -3.85
N TYR A 239 34.77 -14.90 -3.29
CA TYR A 239 34.30 -15.59 -2.08
C TYR A 239 34.25 -14.67 -0.85
N GLU A 240 35.20 -13.74 -0.71
CA GLU A 240 35.19 -12.72 0.34
C GLU A 240 34.03 -11.72 0.14
N HIS A 241 33.74 -11.33 -1.10
CA HIS A 241 32.55 -10.54 -1.43
C HIS A 241 31.26 -11.26 -1.03
N LYS A 242 31.12 -12.56 -1.37
CA LYS A 242 30.01 -13.40 -0.91
C LYS A 242 29.89 -13.39 0.62
N LYS A 243 30.99 -13.62 1.36
CA LYS A 243 31.00 -13.61 2.83
C LYS A 243 30.59 -12.25 3.40
N SER A 244 31.01 -11.16 2.77
CA SER A 244 30.64 -9.80 3.16
C SER A 244 29.15 -9.52 2.90
N ALA A 245 28.61 -9.99 1.76
CA ALA A 245 27.20 -9.88 1.40
C ALA A 245 26.32 -10.70 2.35
N PHE A 246 26.74 -11.92 2.72
CA PHE A 246 26.08 -12.73 3.75
C PHE A 246 26.02 -12.03 5.11
N LYS A 247 27.13 -11.43 5.56
CA LYS A 247 27.13 -10.63 6.80
C LYS A 247 26.18 -9.42 6.70
N LYS A 248 26.08 -8.78 5.53
CA LYS A 248 25.15 -7.68 5.29
C LYS A 248 23.70 -8.16 5.31
N GLU A 249 23.42 -9.33 4.74
CA GLU A 249 22.10 -9.98 4.76
C GLU A 249 21.66 -10.24 6.20
N GLN A 250 22.47 -10.92 7.01
CA GLN A 250 22.15 -11.19 8.43
C GLN A 250 21.85 -9.91 9.22
N LYS A 251 22.68 -8.87 9.03
CA LYS A 251 22.44 -7.55 9.66
C LYS A 251 21.14 -6.91 9.16
N THR A 252 20.85 -7.04 7.87
CA THR A 252 19.62 -6.51 7.24
C THR A 252 18.39 -7.23 7.75
N ILE A 253 18.44 -8.56 7.91
CA ILE A 253 17.36 -9.37 8.50
C ILE A 253 17.08 -8.89 9.93
N ALA A 254 18.10 -8.83 10.80
CA ALA A 254 17.94 -8.40 12.18
C ALA A 254 17.42 -6.95 12.32
N ALA A 255 17.89 -6.04 11.45
CA ALA A 255 17.39 -4.67 11.41
C ALA A 255 15.96 -4.59 10.88
N SER A 256 15.63 -5.36 9.84
CA SER A 256 14.29 -5.41 9.25
C SER A 256 13.26 -5.96 10.21
N GLU A 257 13.60 -6.97 11.02
CA GLU A 257 12.68 -7.54 12.00
C GLU A 257 12.27 -6.51 13.06
N LYS A 258 13.24 -5.74 13.58
CA LYS A 258 12.97 -4.65 14.53
C LYS A 258 12.13 -3.54 13.90
N ALA A 259 12.46 -3.16 12.66
CA ALA A 259 11.73 -2.13 11.92
C ALA A 259 10.27 -2.56 11.65
N LEU A 260 10.06 -3.80 11.19
CA LEU A 260 8.74 -4.36 10.92
C LEU A 260 7.89 -4.43 12.19
N LYS A 261 8.43 -4.95 13.29
CA LYS A 261 7.73 -4.95 14.60
C LYS A 261 7.28 -3.54 15.02
N SER A 262 8.13 -2.53 14.82
CA SER A 262 7.79 -1.14 15.14
C SER A 262 6.71 -0.57 14.19
N ALA A 263 6.76 -0.91 12.90
CA ALA A 263 5.80 -0.49 11.89
C ALA A 263 4.43 -1.17 12.10
N GLU A 264 4.42 -2.45 12.46
CA GLU A 264 3.22 -3.20 12.83
C GLU A 264 2.56 -2.59 14.06
N LYS A 265 3.33 -2.27 15.10
CA LYS A 265 2.81 -1.61 16.31
C LYS A 265 2.18 -0.26 15.99
N LYS A 266 2.86 0.58 15.19
CA LYS A 266 2.32 1.88 14.74
C LYS A 266 1.05 1.71 13.92
N THR A 267 1.03 0.76 12.98
CA THR A 267 -0.15 0.45 12.16
C THR A 267 -1.32 0.01 13.04
N LYS A 268 -1.09 -0.89 13.99
CA LYS A 268 -2.11 -1.34 14.95
C LYS A 268 -2.66 -0.19 15.78
N GLN A 269 -1.81 0.75 16.21
CA GLN A 269 -2.26 1.94 16.94
C GLN A 269 -3.10 2.85 16.04
N THR A 270 -2.65 3.16 14.82
CA THR A 270 -3.43 3.96 13.87
C THR A 270 -4.78 3.33 13.52
N LEU A 271 -4.86 2.00 13.40
CA LEU A 271 -6.12 1.28 13.18
C LEU A 271 -7.08 1.43 14.36
N LYS A 272 -6.57 1.30 15.60
CA LYS A 272 -7.36 1.53 16.82
C LYS A 272 -7.84 2.97 16.90
N ASP A 273 -6.95 3.94 16.70
CA ASP A 273 -7.27 5.37 16.78
C ASP A 273 -8.31 5.75 15.73
N ALA A 274 -8.18 5.27 14.49
CA ALA A 274 -9.16 5.49 13.44
C ALA A 274 -10.55 4.91 13.79
N SER A 275 -10.58 3.72 14.40
CA SER A 275 -11.82 3.10 14.88
C SER A 275 -12.45 3.89 16.03
N THR A 276 -11.65 4.30 17.01
CA THR A 276 -12.09 5.10 18.16
C THR A 276 -12.61 6.47 17.72
N ILE A 277 -11.91 7.16 16.82
CA ILE A 277 -12.34 8.47 16.30
C ILE A 277 -13.66 8.35 15.53
N ALA A 278 -13.86 7.28 14.75
CA ALA A 278 -15.14 7.02 14.08
C ALA A 278 -16.27 6.80 15.09
N LYS A 279 -16.04 5.98 16.12
CA LYS A 279 -17.02 5.74 17.21
C LYS A 279 -17.37 7.02 17.97
N ILE A 280 -16.37 7.85 18.30
CA ILE A 280 -16.58 9.14 19.00
C ILE A 280 -17.35 10.13 18.14
N LYS A 281 -17.05 10.25 16.84
CA LYS A 281 -17.76 11.21 15.97
C LYS A 281 -19.18 10.78 15.62
N LYS A 282 -19.46 9.46 15.64
CA LYS A 282 -20.82 8.92 15.56
C LYS A 282 -21.63 9.24 16.81
N ALA A 283 -20.98 9.33 17.98
CA ALA A 283 -21.63 9.87 19.16
C ALA A 283 -21.94 11.36 18.93
N ARG A 284 -23.22 11.74 19.09
CA ARG A 284 -23.68 13.12 19.08
C ARG A 284 -22.83 13.95 20.05
N LYS A 285 -22.50 15.19 19.67
CA LYS A 285 -21.94 16.16 20.62
C LYS A 285 -22.98 16.39 21.71
N ILE A 286 -22.70 15.88 22.90
CA ILE A 286 -23.57 16.09 24.05
C ILE A 286 -23.54 17.59 24.35
N HIS A 287 -24.67 18.25 24.17
CA HIS A 287 -24.76 19.66 24.51
C HIS A 287 -24.83 19.79 26.03
N TRP A 288 -24.24 20.85 26.56
CA TRP A 288 -24.15 21.05 28.00
C TRP A 288 -25.53 21.07 28.69
N PHE A 289 -26.57 21.51 27.96
CA PHE A 289 -27.94 21.60 28.45
C PHE A 289 -28.66 20.25 28.50
N GLU A 290 -28.16 19.21 27.82
CA GLU A 290 -28.77 17.86 27.86
C GLU A 290 -28.70 17.19 29.23
N LYS A 291 -27.91 17.75 30.15
CA LYS A 291 -27.82 17.31 31.54
C LYS A 291 -29.08 17.66 32.35
N PHE A 292 -29.89 18.60 31.85
CA PHE A 292 -31.11 19.10 32.49
C PHE A 292 -32.35 18.59 31.73
N TYR A 293 -33.56 18.82 32.26
CA TYR A 293 -34.75 18.69 31.43
C TYR A 293 -34.74 19.82 30.42
N TRP A 294 -34.85 19.49 29.14
CA TRP A 294 -34.83 20.48 28.08
C TRP A 294 -35.82 20.10 26.99
N PHE A 295 -36.39 21.12 26.36
CA PHE A 295 -37.14 20.98 25.12
C PHE A 295 -37.02 22.28 24.32
N ILE A 296 -37.32 22.18 23.02
CA ILE A 296 -37.37 23.35 22.14
C ILE A 296 -38.84 23.70 21.97
N SER A 297 -39.22 24.93 22.29
CA SER A 297 -40.59 25.43 22.10
C SER A 297 -40.92 25.60 20.62
N SER A 298 -42.20 25.71 20.27
CA SER A 298 -42.65 26.00 18.90
C SER A 298 -42.11 27.32 18.34
N GLU A 299 -41.75 28.26 19.20
CA GLU A 299 -41.11 29.53 18.84
C GLU A 299 -39.57 29.44 18.79
N ASN A 300 -39.03 28.22 18.75
CA ASN A 300 -37.60 27.93 18.62
C ASN A 300 -36.72 28.39 19.80
N PHE A 301 -37.34 28.59 20.97
CA PHE A 301 -36.62 28.86 22.23
C PHE A 301 -36.16 27.58 22.92
N LEU A 302 -34.94 27.58 23.45
CA LEU A 302 -34.42 26.51 24.30
C LEU A 302 -34.94 26.71 25.73
N VAL A 303 -35.82 25.80 26.16
CA VAL A 303 -36.35 25.78 27.52
C VAL A 303 -35.56 24.76 28.33
N ILE A 304 -35.06 25.19 29.49
CA ILE A 304 -34.25 24.36 30.39
C ILE A 304 -34.89 24.37 31.78
N GLY A 305 -35.06 23.19 32.38
CA GLY A 305 -35.52 22.98 33.75
C GLY A 305 -34.62 21.98 34.48
N GLY A 306 -34.21 22.30 35.71
CA GLY A 306 -33.48 21.36 36.55
C GLY A 306 -34.43 20.36 37.22
N ARG A 307 -33.91 19.18 37.56
CA ARG A 307 -34.68 18.14 38.27
C ARG A 307 -34.90 18.47 39.75
N ASP A 308 -33.94 19.18 40.33
CA ASP A 308 -33.90 19.57 41.74
C ASP A 308 -33.64 21.07 41.88
N GLN A 309 -34.00 21.64 43.03
CA GLN A 309 -33.75 23.04 43.36
C GLN A 309 -32.27 23.44 43.19
N GLN A 310 -31.34 22.56 43.57
CA GLN A 310 -29.91 22.80 43.40
C GLN A 310 -29.49 22.86 41.93
N GLN A 311 -30.08 22.05 41.05
CA GLN A 311 -29.82 22.12 39.61
C GLN A 311 -30.38 23.42 39.00
N ASN A 312 -31.57 23.85 39.42
CA ASN A 312 -32.17 25.11 38.98
C ASN A 312 -31.25 26.30 39.29
N GLU A 313 -30.73 26.37 40.52
CA GLU A 313 -29.77 27.41 40.89
C GLU A 313 -28.47 27.35 40.08
N GLN A 314 -27.96 26.15 39.78
CA GLN A 314 -26.77 25.99 38.96
C GLN A 314 -26.97 26.48 37.53
N VAL A 315 -28.13 26.21 36.93
CA VAL A 315 -28.49 26.71 35.59
C VAL A 315 -28.46 28.24 35.59
N VAL A 316 -29.16 28.85 36.55
CA VAL A 316 -29.25 30.32 36.70
C VAL A 316 -27.88 30.96 36.92
N LYS A 317 -27.08 30.43 37.84
CA LYS A 317 -25.79 31.05 38.22
C LYS A 317 -24.69 30.86 37.18
N ARG A 318 -24.67 29.76 36.43
CA ARG A 318 -23.55 29.43 35.53
C ARG A 318 -23.80 29.75 34.07
N TYR A 319 -25.06 29.71 33.61
CA TYR A 319 -25.36 29.71 32.17
C TYR A 319 -26.29 30.83 31.71
N LEU A 320 -26.85 31.64 32.62
CA LEU A 320 -27.69 32.78 32.26
C LEU A 320 -26.92 34.10 32.38
N THR A 321 -27.02 34.93 31.34
CA THR A 321 -26.47 36.29 31.29
C THR A 321 -27.59 37.31 31.47
N GLU A 322 -27.32 38.41 32.17
CA GLU A 322 -28.30 39.46 32.45
C GLU A 322 -28.76 40.13 31.14
N GLY A 323 -29.99 39.86 30.70
CA GLY A 323 -30.63 40.56 29.59
C GLY A 323 -31.50 39.74 28.63
N GLN A 324 -31.50 38.41 28.70
CA GLN A 324 -32.24 37.55 27.75
C GLN A 324 -33.06 36.41 28.41
N THR A 325 -33.70 36.68 29.54
CA THR A 325 -34.41 35.66 30.32
C THR A 325 -35.83 36.08 30.66
N GLN A 326 -36.82 35.26 30.29
CA GLN A 326 -38.15 35.31 30.91
C GLN A 326 -38.23 34.21 31.97
N TYR A 327 -38.44 34.63 33.22
CA TYR A 327 -38.58 33.74 34.38
C TYR A 327 -40.07 33.65 34.72
N THR A 328 -40.69 32.49 34.54
CA THR A 328 -42.07 32.23 34.98
C THR A 328 -42.06 31.33 36.21
N PRO A 329 -42.28 31.86 37.42
CA PRO A 329 -42.51 31.02 38.59
C PRO A 329 -43.93 30.42 38.50
N SER A 330 -44.04 29.10 38.30
CA SER A 330 -45.32 28.41 38.45
C SER A 330 -45.63 28.24 39.94
N LEU A 331 -46.88 28.49 40.32
CA LEU A 331 -47.36 28.64 41.70
C LEU A 331 -47.62 27.32 42.45
N ALA A 332 -46.93 26.23 42.09
CA ALA A 332 -47.08 24.96 42.81
C ALA A 332 -45.82 24.11 42.69
N SER A 333 -44.89 24.25 43.65
CA SER A 333 -43.87 23.29 44.14
C SER A 333 -43.12 22.34 43.17
N VAL A 334 -43.24 22.47 41.86
CA VAL A 334 -42.78 21.47 40.90
C VAL A 334 -42.32 22.20 39.63
N CYS A 335 -40.99 22.25 39.48
CA CYS A 335 -40.25 22.71 38.30
C CYS A 335 -40.30 24.23 38.01
N VAL A 336 -39.12 24.86 38.14
CA VAL A 336 -38.83 26.20 37.62
C VAL A 336 -38.34 26.03 36.19
N CYS A 337 -39.08 26.54 35.21
CA CYS A 337 -38.66 26.57 33.81
C CYS A 337 -37.93 27.88 33.52
N VAL A 338 -36.72 27.80 32.97
CA VAL A 338 -35.94 28.97 32.54
C VAL A 338 -35.82 28.96 31.02
N CYS A 339 -36.30 30.01 30.37
CA CYS A 339 -36.14 30.22 28.94
C CYS A 339 -34.81 30.91 28.67
N VAL A 340 -33.91 30.25 27.92
CA VAL A 340 -32.69 30.88 27.43
C VAL A 340 -32.96 31.35 26.00
N CYS A 341 -33.07 32.67 25.82
CA CYS A 341 -33.03 33.26 24.49
C CYS A 341 -31.58 33.19 24.01
N GLY A 342 -31.33 32.42 22.96
CA GLY A 342 -30.05 32.39 22.28
C GLY A 342 -30.31 31.88 20.88
N ASP A 343 -29.78 32.57 19.87
CA ASP A 343 -29.93 32.20 18.47
C ASP A 343 -29.61 30.71 18.28
N LEU A 344 -30.65 29.91 18.05
CA LEU A 344 -30.57 28.46 17.92
C LEU A 344 -30.00 28.04 16.56
N SER A 345 -29.61 28.99 15.72
CA SER A 345 -29.12 28.83 14.35
C SER A 345 -27.78 28.09 14.23
N VAL A 346 -27.18 27.68 15.36
CA VAL A 346 -25.86 27.02 15.45
C VAL A 346 -25.94 25.63 16.14
N LEU A 347 -27.14 25.17 16.50
CA LEU A 347 -27.43 23.78 16.88
C LEU A 347 -27.75 22.95 15.63
#